data_AF-A0A590UK78-F1
#
_entry.id   AF-A0A590UK78-F1
#
_cell.length_a   1.000
_cell.length_b   1.000
_cell.length_c   1.000
_cell.angle_alpha   90.00
_cell.angle_beta   90.00
_cell.angle_gamma   90.00
#
_symmetry.space_group_name_H-M   'P 1'
#
loop_
_entity.id
_entity.type
_entity.pdbx_description
1 polymer ?
#
loop_
_entity_poly.entity_id
_entity_poly.type
_entity_poly.pdbx_seq_one_letter_code
_entity_poly.pdbx_strand_id
1 'polypeptide(L)'
;MTKLEYEEIALDLTPVIEELTNAGFLQTESELQELSEVLELLSAPELKSLAKTFHLVNPNGQKQQLVDAFLKLAKQRSVCTWGKNKPGIGAVILKRAKALAGQSVRICKGPRAVFSRILLLFSLTDSMEDEDAACGGQGQLSTVLLVNLGRMEFPSYTINRKTHIFQDRDDLIRYAAATHMLSDISSAMANGNWEEAKELAQCAKRDWNRLKNHPSLRCHEDLPLFLRCFTVGWIYTRILSRFVEILQRLHMYEEAVRELESLLSQRIYCPDSRGRWWDRLALNLHQHLKRLEPEPDV
;
A
#
# COMPACT_ATOMS: atom_id res chain seq x y z
N MET A 1 7.56 -27.55 4.90
CA MET A 1 7.22 -26.63 3.79
C MET A 1 6.27 -27.34 2.83
N THR A 2 4.96 -27.14 2.93
CA THR A 2 3.96 -27.93 2.17
C THR A 2 3.25 -27.14 1.08
N LYS A 3 3.52 -25.83 0.94
CA LYS A 3 2.84 -24.93 -0.02
C LYS A 3 3.76 -24.37 -1.11
N LEU A 4 5.06 -24.72 -1.10
CA LEU A 4 6.02 -24.32 -2.11
C LEU A 4 6.44 -25.56 -2.88
N GLU A 5 6.03 -25.63 -4.14
CA GLU A 5 6.28 -26.74 -5.06
C GLU A 5 6.47 -26.15 -6.45
N TYR A 6 7.70 -26.25 -6.97
CA TYR A 6 8.11 -25.71 -8.26
C TYR A 6 9.09 -26.71 -8.89
N GLU A 7 8.55 -27.75 -9.52
CA GLU A 7 9.32 -28.86 -10.10
C GLU A 7 10.32 -28.40 -11.18
N GLU A 8 10.03 -27.28 -11.84
CA GLU A 8 10.91 -26.67 -12.84
C GLU A 8 12.18 -26.05 -12.25
N ILE A 9 12.18 -25.76 -10.94
CA ILE A 9 13.33 -25.22 -10.21
C ILE A 9 14.13 -26.38 -9.60
N ALA A 10 13.50 -27.16 -8.73
CA ALA A 10 14.09 -28.34 -8.11
C ALA A 10 13.02 -29.20 -7.41
N LEU A 11 13.26 -30.52 -7.35
CA LEU A 11 12.43 -31.46 -6.59
C LEU A 11 12.51 -31.21 -5.07
N ASP A 12 13.68 -30.78 -4.57
CA ASP A 12 13.86 -30.32 -3.18
C ASP A 12 14.33 -28.86 -3.19
N LEU A 13 13.50 -27.97 -2.64
CA LEU A 13 13.76 -26.53 -2.58
C LEU A 13 14.62 -26.13 -1.38
N THR A 14 14.91 -27.04 -0.44
CA THR A 14 15.71 -26.76 0.76
C THR A 14 17.07 -26.11 0.45
N PRO A 15 17.91 -26.63 -0.47
CA PRO A 15 19.19 -25.99 -0.79
C PRO A 15 19.04 -24.60 -1.41
N VAL A 16 18.00 -24.38 -2.22
CA VAL A 16 17.72 -23.07 -2.86
C VAL A 16 17.28 -22.04 -1.82
N ILE A 17 16.46 -22.47 -0.86
CA ILE A 17 16.02 -21.63 0.26
C ILE A 17 17.21 -21.25 1.14
N GLU A 18 18.12 -22.19 1.41
CA GLU A 18 19.33 -21.94 2.18
C GLU A 18 20.23 -20.91 1.48
N GLU A 19 20.46 -21.06 0.16
CA GLU A 19 21.18 -20.09 -0.66
C GLU A 19 20.57 -18.68 -0.55
N LEU A 20 19.27 -18.55 -0.77
CA LEU A 20 18.58 -17.26 -0.75
C LEU A 20 18.51 -16.63 0.66
N THR A 21 18.48 -17.47 1.70
CA THR A 21 18.55 -17.02 3.09
C THR A 21 19.95 -16.49 3.41
N ASN A 22 20.99 -17.21 3.00
CA ASN A 22 22.39 -16.80 3.16
C ASN A 22 22.69 -15.50 2.40
N ALA A 23 22.08 -15.31 1.22
CA ALA A 23 22.16 -14.08 0.45
C ALA A 23 21.31 -12.91 1.00
N GLY A 24 20.49 -13.16 2.02
CA GLY A 24 19.65 -12.13 2.66
C GLY A 24 18.38 -11.76 1.89
N PHE A 25 17.93 -12.59 0.94
CA PHE A 25 16.67 -12.39 0.20
C PHE A 25 15.47 -13.07 0.86
N LEU A 26 15.71 -14.15 1.62
CA LEU A 26 14.70 -14.88 2.37
C LEU A 26 15.01 -14.85 3.88
N GLN A 27 13.95 -14.92 4.67
CA GLN A 27 13.96 -15.08 6.11
C GLN A 27 13.28 -16.40 6.45
N THR A 28 13.73 -17.04 7.53
CA THR A 28 13.14 -18.30 8.02
C THR A 28 12.21 -18.06 9.21
N GLU A 29 11.55 -19.12 9.70
CA GLU A 29 10.71 -19.04 10.89
C GLU A 29 11.47 -18.57 12.14
N SER A 30 12.79 -18.65 12.16
CA SER A 30 13.62 -18.14 13.25
C SER A 30 13.45 -16.62 13.45
N GLU A 31 13.30 -15.87 12.35
CA GLU A 31 13.13 -14.42 12.32
C GLU A 31 11.67 -13.97 12.44
N LEU A 32 10.72 -14.91 12.42
CA LEU A 32 9.29 -14.64 12.59
C LEU A 32 8.98 -14.36 14.07
N GLN A 33 8.90 -13.07 14.44
CA GLN A 33 8.71 -12.61 15.82
C GLN A 33 7.35 -11.95 16.08
N GLU A 34 6.71 -11.42 15.04
CA GLU A 34 5.43 -10.71 15.19
C GLU A 34 4.27 -11.70 15.32
N LEU A 35 3.52 -11.61 16.42
CA LEU A 35 2.42 -12.53 16.72
C LEU A 35 1.31 -12.48 15.66
N SER A 36 0.96 -11.28 15.17
CA SER A 36 -0.05 -11.12 14.11
C SER A 36 0.33 -11.89 12.86
N GLU A 37 1.60 -11.81 12.43
CA GLU A 37 2.10 -12.47 11.22
C GLU A 37 2.02 -14.00 11.35
N VAL A 38 2.34 -14.55 12.53
CA VAL A 38 2.26 -16.01 12.75
C VAL A 38 0.81 -16.48 12.78
N LEU A 39 -0.09 -15.72 13.40
CA LEU A 39 -1.50 -16.07 13.45
C LEU A 39 -2.14 -16.00 12.06
N GLU A 40 -1.73 -15.05 11.22
CA GLU A 40 -2.19 -14.96 9.84
C GLU A 40 -1.69 -16.11 8.96
N LEU A 41 -0.50 -16.64 9.24
CA LEU A 41 0.07 -17.77 8.52
C LEU A 41 -0.70 -19.08 8.77
N LEU A 42 -1.26 -19.24 9.97
CA LEU A 42 -2.02 -20.42 10.35
C LEU A 42 -3.36 -20.52 9.60
N SER A 43 -3.73 -21.74 9.26
CA SER A 43 -5.06 -22.06 8.73
C SER A 43 -6.14 -21.91 9.82
N ALA A 44 -7.39 -21.74 9.41
CA ALA A 44 -8.51 -21.64 10.36
C ALA A 44 -8.63 -22.86 11.29
N PRO A 45 -8.43 -24.11 10.84
CA PRO A 45 -8.40 -25.28 11.73
C PRO A 45 -7.27 -25.23 12.78
N GLU A 46 -6.06 -24.82 12.39
CA GLU A 46 -4.91 -24.69 13.30
C GLU A 46 -5.17 -23.61 14.36
N LEU A 47 -5.75 -22.46 13.96
CA LEU A 47 -6.16 -21.41 14.89
C LEU A 47 -7.24 -21.88 15.87
N LYS A 48 -8.21 -22.69 15.42
CA LYS A 48 -9.23 -23.27 16.32
C LYS A 48 -8.61 -24.26 17.31
N SER A 49 -7.66 -25.08 16.88
CA SER A 49 -6.91 -25.98 17.76
C SER A 49 -6.11 -25.22 18.82
N LEU A 50 -5.41 -24.16 18.38
CA LEU A 50 -4.70 -23.25 19.27
C LEU A 50 -5.69 -22.58 20.24
N ALA A 51 -6.86 -22.14 19.78
CA ALA A 51 -7.86 -21.46 20.59
C ALA A 51 -8.43 -22.36 21.70
N LYS A 52 -8.68 -23.64 21.39
CA LYS A 52 -9.05 -24.65 22.40
C LYS A 52 -7.97 -24.83 23.46
N THR A 53 -6.70 -24.86 23.04
CA THR A 53 -5.55 -25.04 23.94
C THR A 53 -5.36 -23.87 24.91
N PHE A 54 -5.73 -22.66 24.48
CA PHE A 54 -5.66 -21.45 25.32
C PHE A 54 -7.00 -21.10 25.99
N HIS A 55 -8.01 -21.97 25.89
CA HIS A 55 -9.34 -21.78 26.49
C HIS A 55 -9.98 -20.43 26.17
N LEU A 56 -9.89 -19.99 24.90
CA LEU A 56 -10.61 -18.80 24.45
C LEU A 56 -12.12 -18.98 24.55
N VAL A 57 -12.81 -17.88 24.86
CA VAL A 57 -14.28 -17.84 25.07
C VAL A 57 -15.06 -18.38 23.87
N ASN A 58 -14.59 -18.09 22.65
CA ASN A 58 -15.19 -18.61 21.42
C ASN A 58 -14.12 -19.30 20.55
N PRO A 59 -13.86 -20.60 20.76
CA PRO A 59 -12.84 -21.32 20.01
C PRO A 59 -13.28 -21.69 18.58
N ASN A 60 -14.55 -21.46 18.23
CA ASN A 60 -15.13 -21.81 16.92
C ASN A 60 -15.39 -20.57 16.03
N GLY A 61 -14.92 -19.39 16.43
CA GLY A 61 -15.10 -18.15 15.68
C GLY A 61 -14.48 -18.16 14.28
N GLN A 62 -14.77 -17.10 13.52
CA GLN A 62 -14.12 -16.86 12.22
C GLN A 62 -12.63 -16.58 12.41
N LYS A 63 -11.82 -16.77 11.36
CA LYS A 63 -10.35 -16.59 11.41
C LYS A 63 -9.98 -15.24 12.02
N GLN A 64 -10.53 -14.14 11.49
CA GLN A 64 -10.22 -12.79 11.97
C GLN A 64 -10.60 -12.58 13.44
N GLN A 65 -11.77 -13.07 13.86
CA GLN A 65 -12.21 -12.97 15.26
C GLN A 65 -11.25 -13.69 16.22
N LEU A 66 -10.72 -14.85 15.82
CA LEU A 66 -9.74 -15.59 16.60
C LEU A 66 -8.40 -14.83 16.66
N VAL A 67 -7.93 -14.29 15.53
CA VAL A 67 -6.72 -13.45 15.48
C VAL A 67 -6.85 -12.25 16.42
N ASP A 68 -7.94 -11.49 16.33
CA ASP A 68 -8.19 -10.33 17.18
C ASP A 68 -8.25 -10.71 18.66
N ALA A 69 -8.88 -11.85 18.99
CA ALA A 69 -8.95 -12.35 20.35
C ALA A 69 -7.57 -12.74 20.91
N PHE A 70 -6.72 -13.38 20.11
CA PHE A 70 -5.34 -13.70 20.50
C PHE A 70 -4.49 -12.44 20.67
N LEU A 71 -4.61 -11.46 19.77
CA LEU A 71 -3.91 -10.19 19.88
C LEU A 71 -4.35 -9.41 21.13
N LYS A 72 -5.65 -9.43 21.44
CA LYS A 72 -6.19 -8.84 22.67
C LYS A 72 -5.66 -9.55 23.90
N LEU A 73 -5.64 -10.88 23.92
CA LEU A 73 -5.10 -11.68 25.03
C LEU A 73 -3.60 -11.42 25.25
N ALA A 74 -2.82 -11.33 24.17
CA ALA A 74 -1.38 -11.03 24.24
C ALA A 74 -1.09 -9.62 24.79
N LYS A 75 -2.00 -8.66 24.58
CA LYS A 75 -1.89 -7.28 25.11
C LYS A 75 -2.37 -7.15 26.56
N GLN A 76 -3.08 -8.13 27.11
CA GLN A 76 -3.52 -8.08 28.51
C GLN A 76 -2.32 -8.18 29.45
N ARG A 77 -2.23 -7.27 30.43
CA ARG A 77 -1.19 -7.30 31.46
C ARG A 77 -1.36 -8.58 32.30
N SER A 78 -0.29 -9.35 32.42
CA SER A 78 -0.21 -10.48 33.36
C SER A 78 -0.39 -9.96 34.79
N VAL A 79 -1.53 -10.28 35.42
CA VAL A 79 -1.86 -9.81 36.79
C VAL A 79 -1.18 -10.63 37.89
N CYS A 80 -0.47 -11.72 37.56
CA CYS A 80 0.12 -12.60 38.56
C CYS A 80 1.51 -13.10 38.15
N THR A 81 2.56 -12.29 38.40
CA THR A 81 3.95 -12.76 38.40
C THR A 81 4.75 -12.14 39.55
N TRP A 82 4.34 -12.45 40.78
CA TRP A 82 5.24 -12.32 41.92
C TRP A 82 6.18 -13.53 41.92
N GLY A 83 7.38 -13.36 41.37
CA GLY A 83 8.44 -14.36 41.40
C GLY A 83 8.66 -15.14 40.09
N LYS A 84 9.82 -14.88 39.49
CA LYS A 84 10.50 -15.57 38.35
C LYS A 84 10.14 -15.09 36.94
N ASN A 85 11.21 -14.93 36.14
CA ASN A 85 11.31 -14.62 34.70
C ASN A 85 10.47 -15.54 33.79
N LYS A 86 9.15 -15.59 33.96
CA LYS A 86 8.27 -16.33 33.05
C LYS A 86 7.96 -15.46 31.82
N PRO A 87 8.09 -15.99 30.59
CA PRO A 87 7.72 -15.26 29.40
C PRO A 87 6.23 -14.91 29.46
N GLY A 88 5.88 -13.68 29.05
CA GLY A 88 4.49 -13.23 29.02
C GLY A 88 3.62 -14.14 28.15
N ILE A 89 2.30 -14.15 28.40
CA ILE A 89 1.33 -15.02 27.69
C ILE A 89 1.49 -14.92 26.16
N GLY A 90 1.74 -13.71 25.63
CA GLY A 90 2.00 -13.49 24.20
C GLY A 90 3.19 -14.27 23.65
N ALA A 91 4.29 -14.37 24.39
CA ALA A 91 5.46 -15.14 23.97
C ALA A 91 5.21 -16.66 24.00
N VAL A 92 4.36 -17.13 24.92
CA VAL A 92 3.92 -18.54 24.95
C VAL A 92 3.01 -18.85 23.77
N ILE A 93 2.07 -17.96 23.45
CA ILE A 93 1.19 -18.07 22.28
C ILE A 93 2.05 -18.10 21.02
N LEU A 94 2.98 -17.15 20.86
CA LEU A 94 3.89 -17.06 19.72
C LEU A 94 4.69 -18.37 19.55
N LYS A 95 5.32 -18.87 20.61
CA LYS A 95 6.10 -20.12 20.55
C LYS A 95 5.26 -21.30 20.06
N ARG A 96 4.03 -21.44 20.58
CA ARG A 96 3.14 -22.55 20.20
C ARG A 96 2.55 -22.36 18.80
N ALA A 97 2.24 -21.13 18.41
CA ALA A 97 1.79 -20.79 17.06
C ALA A 97 2.88 -21.11 16.02
N LYS A 98 4.15 -20.76 16.28
CA LYS A 98 5.29 -21.11 15.41
C LYS A 98 5.47 -22.62 15.28
N ALA A 99 5.32 -23.37 16.38
CA ALA A 99 5.40 -24.83 16.35
C ALA A 99 4.28 -25.47 15.50
N LEU A 100 3.07 -24.87 15.48
CA LEU A 100 1.97 -25.32 14.62
C LEU A 100 2.20 -24.93 13.15
N ALA A 101 2.69 -23.72 12.88
CA ALA A 101 2.95 -23.25 11.52
C ALA A 101 4.07 -24.06 10.84
N GLY A 102 5.05 -24.53 11.62
CA GLY A 102 6.18 -25.30 11.11
C GLY A 102 7.15 -24.46 10.29
N GLN A 103 7.98 -25.15 9.48
CA GLN A 103 8.97 -24.52 8.62
C GLN A 103 8.33 -23.54 7.63
N SER A 104 8.76 -22.29 7.70
CA SER A 104 8.13 -21.18 7.01
C SER A 104 9.18 -20.20 6.54
N VAL A 105 8.97 -19.63 5.35
CA VAL A 105 9.88 -18.62 4.80
C VAL A 105 9.13 -17.37 4.39
N ARG A 106 9.84 -16.24 4.43
CA ARG A 106 9.32 -14.94 4.04
C ARG A 106 10.35 -14.15 3.26
N ILE A 107 9.93 -13.45 2.22
CA ILE A 107 10.80 -12.56 1.46
C ILE A 107 11.24 -11.37 2.33
N CYS A 108 12.53 -11.05 2.31
CA CYS A 108 13.09 -9.88 3.00
C CYS A 108 12.52 -8.58 2.43
N LYS A 109 11.95 -7.74 3.31
CA LYS A 109 11.32 -6.46 2.91
C LYS A 109 12.31 -5.48 2.25
N GLY A 110 13.57 -5.46 2.71
CA GLY A 110 14.61 -4.55 2.20
C GLY A 110 14.94 -4.77 0.72
N PRO A 111 15.47 -5.94 0.33
CA PRO A 111 15.74 -6.25 -1.07
C PRO A 111 14.50 -6.18 -1.95
N ARG A 112 13.35 -6.67 -1.47
CA ARG A 112 12.07 -6.55 -2.18
C ARG A 112 11.76 -5.08 -2.52
N ALA A 113 11.94 -4.15 -1.58
CA ALA A 113 11.70 -2.73 -1.82
C ALA A 113 12.68 -2.09 -2.83
N VAL A 114 13.85 -2.68 -3.06
CA VAL A 114 14.75 -2.25 -4.16
C VAL A 114 14.16 -2.69 -5.50
N PHE A 115 13.80 -3.96 -5.65
CA PHE A 115 13.19 -4.47 -6.88
C PHE A 115 11.86 -3.78 -7.20
N SER A 116 11.03 -3.49 -6.20
CA SER A 116 9.79 -2.72 -6.40
C SER A 116 10.07 -1.33 -6.98
N ARG A 117 11.15 -0.66 -6.57
CA ARG A 117 11.52 0.65 -7.15
C ARG A 117 12.11 0.54 -8.55
N ILE A 118 12.87 -0.51 -8.84
CA ILE A 118 13.35 -0.79 -10.20
C ILE A 118 12.15 -0.98 -11.13
N LEU A 119 11.17 -1.76 -10.68
CA LEU A 119 9.96 -2.05 -11.45
C LEU A 119 9.07 -0.81 -11.62
N LEU A 120 8.98 0.03 -10.60
CA LEU A 120 8.31 1.33 -10.69
C LEU A 120 8.96 2.24 -11.73
N LEU A 121 10.30 2.29 -11.79
CA LEU A 121 11.03 3.07 -12.80
C LEU A 121 10.80 2.54 -14.21
N PHE A 122 10.71 1.21 -14.36
CA PHE A 122 10.38 0.57 -15.63
C PHE A 122 8.95 0.92 -16.09
N SER A 123 8.00 1.03 -15.17
CA SER A 123 6.59 1.28 -15.49
C SER A 123 6.21 2.74 -15.68
N LEU A 124 7.12 3.71 -15.47
CA LEU A 124 6.78 5.12 -15.66
C LEU A 124 6.37 5.43 -17.10
N THR A 125 6.95 4.71 -18.06
CA THR A 125 6.69 4.91 -19.49
C THR A 125 5.51 4.12 -20.01
N ASP A 126 4.99 3.19 -19.21
CA ASP A 126 3.78 2.46 -19.55
C ASP A 126 2.57 3.27 -19.06
N SER A 127 1.50 3.30 -19.84
CA SER A 127 0.41 4.23 -19.55
C SER A 127 -0.19 3.94 -18.17
N MET A 128 -0.14 4.91 -17.26
CA MET A 128 -0.86 4.84 -15.97
C MET A 128 -2.40 4.89 -16.15
N GLU A 129 -2.90 4.87 -17.39
CA GLU A 129 -4.33 4.78 -17.70
C GLU A 129 -4.87 3.37 -17.44
N ASP A 130 -4.02 2.35 -17.49
CA ASP A 130 -4.38 1.04 -16.95
C ASP A 130 -4.26 1.12 -15.43
N GLU A 131 -5.40 1.02 -14.74
CA GLU A 131 -5.54 1.02 -13.27
C GLU A 131 -4.88 -0.21 -12.60
N ASP A 132 -3.76 -0.69 -13.12
CA ASP A 132 -2.98 -1.84 -12.64
C ASP A 132 -1.99 -1.46 -11.53
N ALA A 133 -2.10 -0.25 -10.96
CA ALA A 133 -1.39 0.13 -9.73
C ALA A 133 -1.62 -0.89 -8.59
N ALA A 134 -2.75 -1.61 -8.64
CA ALA A 134 -3.13 -2.65 -7.69
C ALA A 134 -2.35 -3.99 -7.83
N CYS A 135 -1.63 -4.23 -8.93
CA CYS A 135 -1.01 -5.53 -9.19
C CYS A 135 0.40 -5.70 -8.62
N GLY A 136 0.91 -4.76 -7.82
CA GLY A 136 2.16 -4.94 -7.06
C GLY A 136 3.39 -5.28 -7.91
N GLY A 137 3.40 -4.90 -9.19
CA GLY A 137 4.48 -5.24 -10.12
C GLY A 137 4.17 -6.36 -11.14
N GLN A 138 3.05 -7.07 -11.02
CA GLN A 138 2.79 -8.27 -11.84
C GLN A 138 2.65 -7.95 -13.34
N GLY A 139 1.98 -6.85 -13.71
CA GLY A 139 1.84 -6.41 -15.11
C GLY A 139 3.17 -6.00 -15.75
N GLN A 140 4.08 -5.43 -14.95
CA GLN A 140 5.42 -5.07 -15.41
C GLN A 140 6.28 -6.32 -15.63
N LEU A 141 6.21 -7.29 -14.72
CA LEU A 141 6.93 -8.56 -14.84
C LEU A 141 6.43 -9.40 -16.02
N SER A 142 5.13 -9.39 -16.32
CA SER A 142 4.58 -10.07 -17.50
C SER A 142 5.07 -9.41 -18.79
N THR A 143 5.16 -8.09 -18.84
CA THR A 143 5.72 -7.36 -20.00
C THR A 143 7.18 -7.75 -20.24
N VAL A 144 8.02 -7.75 -19.20
CA VAL A 144 9.42 -8.21 -19.30
C VAL A 144 9.50 -9.66 -19.79
N LEU A 145 8.63 -10.54 -19.28
CA LEU A 145 8.58 -11.93 -19.70
C LEU A 145 8.18 -12.07 -21.18
N LEU A 146 7.17 -11.34 -21.65
CA LEU A 146 6.70 -11.40 -23.04
C LEU A 146 7.77 -10.93 -24.02
N VAL A 147 8.52 -9.89 -23.66
CA VAL A 147 9.67 -9.40 -24.45
C VAL A 147 10.76 -10.46 -24.51
N ASN A 148 11.12 -11.04 -23.36
CA ASN A 148 12.16 -12.09 -23.29
C ASN A 148 11.77 -13.36 -24.05
N LEU A 149 10.47 -13.68 -24.12
CA LEU A 149 9.93 -14.78 -24.91
C LEU A 149 9.79 -14.45 -26.40
N GLY A 150 10.14 -13.23 -26.85
CA GLY A 150 9.99 -12.77 -28.22
C GLY A 150 8.53 -12.60 -28.67
N ARG A 151 7.59 -12.53 -27.72
CA ARG A 151 6.15 -12.38 -27.97
C ARG A 151 5.68 -10.93 -27.97
N MET A 152 6.55 -10.01 -27.58
CA MET A 152 6.31 -8.58 -27.61
C MET A 152 7.55 -7.89 -28.17
N GLU A 153 7.36 -7.04 -29.17
CA GLU A 153 8.41 -6.22 -29.77
C GLU A 153 7.98 -4.76 -29.70
N PHE A 154 8.84 -3.91 -29.13
CA PHE A 154 8.56 -2.48 -29.05
C PHE A 154 8.99 -1.78 -30.36
N PRO A 155 8.27 -0.73 -30.79
CA PRO A 155 8.69 0.09 -31.91
C PRO A 155 10.11 0.62 -31.70
N SER A 156 10.91 0.70 -32.77
CA SER A 156 12.26 1.28 -32.69
C SER A 156 12.19 2.80 -32.56
N TYR A 157 12.82 3.36 -31.54
CA TYR A 157 12.99 4.80 -31.37
C TYR A 157 14.34 5.15 -30.76
N THR A 158 14.74 6.42 -30.89
CA THR A 158 15.99 6.93 -30.29
C THR A 158 15.70 7.50 -28.91
N ILE A 159 16.36 6.95 -27.89
CA ILE A 159 16.27 7.46 -26.52
C ILE A 159 17.08 8.76 -26.44
N ASN A 160 16.42 9.88 -26.13
CA ASN A 160 17.06 11.17 -25.86
C ASN A 160 16.57 11.75 -24.54
N ARG A 161 17.41 11.69 -23.50
CA ARG A 161 17.08 12.16 -22.14
C ARG A 161 17.92 13.38 -21.79
N LYS A 162 17.26 14.51 -21.56
CA LYS A 162 17.89 15.80 -21.21
C LYS A 162 17.47 16.38 -19.86
N THR A 163 16.46 15.79 -19.23
CA THR A 163 15.80 16.33 -18.03
C THR A 163 15.65 15.24 -16.99
N HIS A 164 16.00 15.55 -15.74
CA HIS A 164 15.84 14.65 -14.61
C HIS A 164 14.42 14.76 -14.04
N ILE A 165 13.75 13.62 -13.84
CA ILE A 165 12.44 13.56 -13.18
C ILE A 165 12.62 13.62 -11.66
N PHE A 166 13.41 12.69 -11.11
CA PHE A 166 13.73 12.62 -9.69
C PHE A 166 15.05 13.33 -9.40
N GLN A 167 15.08 14.13 -8.35
CA GLN A 167 16.27 14.89 -7.96
C GLN A 167 17.36 13.99 -7.35
N ASP A 168 16.93 13.06 -6.50
CA ASP A 168 17.79 12.15 -5.78
C ASP A 168 17.04 10.86 -5.41
N ARG A 169 17.73 9.97 -4.71
CA ARG A 169 17.17 8.71 -4.21
C ARG A 169 15.96 8.94 -3.30
N ASP A 170 15.99 9.97 -2.47
CA ASP A 170 14.93 10.21 -1.49
C ASP A 170 13.68 10.76 -2.17
N ASP A 171 13.84 11.48 -3.28
CA ASP A 171 12.75 11.93 -4.14
C ASP A 171 12.01 10.78 -4.79
N LEU A 172 12.75 9.79 -5.32
CA LEU A 172 12.15 8.55 -5.82
C LEU A 172 11.44 7.76 -4.72
N ILE A 173 11.99 7.74 -3.49
CA ILE A 173 11.34 7.05 -2.36
C ILE A 173 10.05 7.76 -1.96
N ARG A 174 10.03 9.10 -1.91
CA ARG A 174 8.81 9.87 -1.64
C ARG A 174 7.75 9.62 -2.71
N TYR A 175 8.14 9.63 -3.98
CA TYR A 175 7.24 9.30 -5.08
C TYR A 175 6.66 7.89 -4.94
N ALA A 176 7.52 6.87 -4.74
CA ALA A 176 7.09 5.49 -4.57
C ALA A 176 6.13 5.32 -3.37
N ALA A 177 6.42 5.96 -2.24
CA ALA A 177 5.55 5.93 -1.06
C ALA A 177 4.17 6.54 -1.35
N ALA A 178 4.12 7.67 -2.06
CA ALA A 178 2.87 8.29 -2.48
C ALA A 178 2.09 7.40 -3.47
N THR A 179 2.77 6.73 -4.41
CA THR A 179 2.14 5.79 -5.35
C THR A 179 1.53 4.59 -4.63
N HIS A 180 2.24 4.02 -3.64
CA HIS A 180 1.70 2.95 -2.80
C HIS A 180 0.49 3.43 -1.99
N MET A 181 0.56 4.61 -1.39
CA MET A 181 -0.58 5.20 -0.66
C MET A 181 -1.80 5.38 -1.56
N LEU A 182 -1.62 5.85 -2.80
CA LEU A 182 -2.71 5.95 -3.77
C LEU A 182 -3.32 4.58 -4.09
N SER A 183 -2.48 3.55 -4.28
CA SER A 183 -2.94 2.18 -4.50
C SER A 183 -3.73 1.63 -3.33
N ASP A 184 -3.27 1.83 -2.09
CA ASP A 184 -3.96 1.37 -0.88
C ASP A 184 -5.33 2.06 -0.74
N ILE A 185 -5.40 3.37 -1.01
CA ILE A 185 -6.67 4.12 -1.04
C ILE A 185 -7.59 3.56 -2.11
N SER A 186 -7.10 3.34 -3.34
CA SER A 186 -7.91 2.79 -4.44
C SER A 186 -8.42 1.37 -4.12
N SER A 187 -7.60 0.52 -3.49
CA SER A 187 -8.00 -0.81 -3.04
C SER A 187 -9.08 -0.74 -1.95
N ALA A 188 -8.94 0.15 -0.96
CA ALA A 188 -9.94 0.34 0.08
C ALA A 188 -11.28 0.84 -0.52
N MET A 189 -11.24 1.76 -1.49
CA MET A 189 -12.42 2.22 -2.22
C MET A 189 -13.10 1.08 -3.01
N ALA A 190 -12.33 0.28 -3.74
CA ALA A 190 -12.85 -0.85 -4.52
C ALA A 190 -13.53 -1.91 -3.65
N ASN A 191 -13.02 -2.13 -2.43
CA ASN A 191 -13.61 -3.04 -1.45
C ASN A 191 -14.80 -2.43 -0.69
N GLY A 192 -15.13 -1.16 -0.92
CA GLY A 192 -16.21 -0.46 -0.20
C GLY A 192 -15.85 -0.07 1.23
N ASN A 193 -14.58 -0.12 1.62
CA ASN A 193 -14.08 0.26 2.94
C ASN A 193 -13.88 1.79 3.01
N TRP A 194 -14.96 2.56 2.93
CA TRP A 194 -14.90 4.02 2.78
C TRP A 194 -14.26 4.75 3.96
N GLU A 195 -14.43 4.26 5.20
CA GLU A 195 -13.81 4.87 6.38
C GLU A 195 -12.29 4.62 6.41
N GLU A 196 -11.83 3.43 6.04
CA GLU A 196 -10.41 3.13 5.90
C GLU A 196 -9.78 4.00 4.80
N ALA A 197 -10.44 4.12 3.64
CA ALA A 197 -10.00 4.97 2.56
C ALA A 197 -9.91 6.44 2.97
N LYS A 198 -10.86 6.93 3.77
CA LYS A 198 -10.87 8.29 4.33
C LYS A 198 -9.69 8.53 5.27
N GLU A 199 -9.42 7.62 6.20
CA GLU A 199 -8.28 7.75 7.13
C GLU A 199 -6.94 7.75 6.40
N LEU A 200 -6.77 6.87 5.40
CA LEU A 200 -5.59 6.84 4.54
C LEU A 200 -5.41 8.14 3.76
N ALA A 201 -6.48 8.64 3.13
CA ALA A 201 -6.45 9.89 2.37
C ALA A 201 -6.17 11.12 3.27
N GLN A 202 -6.72 11.17 4.48
CA GLN A 202 -6.40 12.21 5.46
C GLN A 202 -4.94 12.14 5.91
N CYS A 203 -4.40 10.94 6.11
CA CYS A 203 -2.99 10.74 6.39
C CYS A 203 -2.11 11.28 5.26
N ALA A 204 -2.42 10.89 4.03
CA ALA A 204 -1.75 11.36 2.83
C ALA A 204 -1.81 12.88 2.67
N LYS A 205 -2.96 13.50 2.98
CA LYS A 205 -3.12 14.96 2.96
C LYS A 205 -2.20 15.65 3.98
N ARG A 206 -2.06 15.10 5.19
CA ARG A 206 -1.11 15.61 6.20
C ARG A 206 0.33 15.48 5.72
N ASP A 207 0.68 14.35 5.10
CA ASP A 207 2.01 14.11 4.54
C ASP A 207 2.34 15.11 3.44
N TRP A 208 1.39 15.37 2.55
CA TRP A 208 1.54 16.37 1.51
C TRP A 208 1.77 17.77 2.06
N ASN A 209 0.99 18.16 3.08
CA ASN A 209 1.15 19.46 3.74
C ASN A 209 2.53 19.62 4.38
N ARG A 210 3.12 18.55 4.95
CA ARG A 210 4.48 18.57 5.49
C ARG A 210 5.55 18.79 4.40
N LEU A 211 5.26 18.45 3.15
CA LEU A 211 6.19 18.57 2.03
C LEU A 211 6.08 19.90 1.27
N LYS A 212 5.10 20.76 1.55
CA LYS A 212 4.79 21.98 0.75
C LYS A 212 5.96 22.94 0.51
N ASN A 213 6.94 22.97 1.41
CA ASN A 213 8.11 23.84 1.30
C ASN A 213 9.40 23.09 0.93
N HIS A 214 9.29 21.81 0.54
CA HIS A 214 10.46 20.99 0.24
C HIS A 214 11.13 21.46 -1.08
N PRO A 215 12.48 21.59 -1.13
CA PRO A 215 13.18 22.14 -2.30
C PRO A 215 12.91 21.40 -3.62
N SER A 216 12.66 20.09 -3.57
CA SER A 216 12.40 19.29 -4.78
C SER A 216 11.15 19.72 -5.54
N LEU A 217 10.15 20.33 -4.86
CA LEU A 217 8.90 20.74 -5.51
C LEU A 217 9.11 21.84 -6.55
N ARG A 218 10.08 22.73 -6.37
CA ARG A 218 10.42 23.76 -7.36
C ARG A 218 10.88 23.12 -8.67
N CYS A 219 11.72 22.10 -8.56
CA CYS A 219 12.21 21.36 -9.72
C CYS A 219 11.07 20.59 -10.41
N HIS A 220 10.12 20.05 -9.62
CA HIS A 220 8.93 19.36 -10.15
C HIS A 220 8.00 20.32 -10.90
N GLU A 221 7.79 21.52 -10.36
CA GLU A 221 6.96 22.57 -10.96
C GLU A 221 7.49 23.02 -12.33
N ASP A 222 8.82 23.06 -12.49
CA ASP A 222 9.48 23.45 -13.75
C ASP A 222 9.47 22.34 -14.82
N LEU A 223 9.09 21.09 -14.46
CA LEU A 223 9.02 20.00 -15.43
C LEU A 223 7.90 20.25 -16.46
N PRO A 224 8.10 19.84 -17.73
CA PRO A 224 7.00 19.81 -18.69
C PRO A 224 5.93 18.82 -18.23
N LEU A 225 4.66 19.07 -18.60
CA LEU A 225 3.51 18.32 -18.08
C LEU A 225 3.63 16.80 -18.22
N PHE A 226 4.15 16.32 -19.36
CA PHE A 226 4.33 14.89 -19.63
C PHE A 226 5.38 14.20 -18.74
N LEU A 227 6.23 14.97 -18.03
CA LEU A 227 7.15 14.46 -17.01
C LEU A 227 6.66 14.78 -15.60
N ARG A 228 5.96 15.91 -15.43
CA ARG A 228 5.41 16.35 -14.15
C ARG A 228 4.43 15.35 -13.55
N CYS A 229 3.78 14.54 -14.38
CA CYS A 229 2.92 13.44 -13.92
C CYS A 229 3.64 12.37 -13.08
N PHE A 230 4.96 12.27 -13.19
CA PHE A 230 5.80 11.35 -12.42
C PHE A 230 6.42 12.00 -11.16
N THR A 231 5.72 12.96 -10.56
CA THR A 231 6.19 13.69 -9.38
C THR A 231 5.29 13.45 -8.18
N VAL A 232 5.85 13.62 -6.99
CA VAL A 232 5.12 13.43 -5.72
C VAL A 232 3.91 14.36 -5.60
N GLY A 233 4.03 15.61 -6.08
CA GLY A 233 2.92 16.55 -6.07
C GLY A 233 1.76 16.13 -6.97
N TRP A 234 2.05 15.49 -8.12
CA TRP A 234 1.02 14.95 -8.99
C TRP A 234 0.27 13.79 -8.32
N ILE A 235 1.00 12.85 -7.71
CA ILE A 235 0.37 11.71 -7.02
C ILE A 235 -0.49 12.16 -5.85
N TYR A 236 -0.02 13.09 -5.01
CA TYR A 236 -0.86 13.64 -3.93
C TYR A 236 -2.09 14.39 -4.46
N THR A 237 -1.99 15.06 -5.61
CA THR A 237 -3.16 15.71 -6.24
C THR A 237 -4.17 14.67 -6.73
N ARG A 238 -3.72 13.53 -7.25
CA ARG A 238 -4.59 12.37 -7.55
C ARG A 238 -5.23 11.79 -6.29
N ILE A 239 -4.46 11.64 -5.21
CA ILE A 239 -4.99 11.19 -3.91
C ILE A 239 -6.09 12.12 -3.41
N LEU A 240 -5.87 13.44 -3.47
CA LEU A 240 -6.87 14.42 -3.05
C LEU A 240 -8.12 14.40 -3.95
N SER A 241 -7.97 14.08 -5.24
CA SER A 241 -9.12 13.83 -6.12
C SER A 241 -9.92 12.61 -5.68
N ARG A 242 -9.26 11.50 -5.32
CA ARG A 242 -9.92 10.32 -4.73
C ARG A 242 -10.53 10.65 -3.36
N PHE A 243 -9.91 11.53 -2.58
CA PHE A 243 -10.44 11.98 -1.30
C PHE A 243 -11.79 12.68 -1.45
N VAL A 244 -11.98 13.51 -2.49
CA VAL A 244 -13.28 14.09 -2.82
C VAL A 244 -14.31 12.99 -3.10
N GLU A 245 -13.98 11.98 -3.91
CA GLU A 245 -14.89 10.86 -4.21
C GLU A 245 -15.31 10.11 -2.93
N ILE A 246 -14.36 9.87 -2.02
CA ILE A 246 -14.60 9.24 -0.72
C ILE A 246 -15.53 10.10 0.16
N LEU A 247 -15.26 11.40 0.29
CA LEU A 247 -16.08 12.33 1.07
C LEU A 247 -17.52 12.38 0.55
N GLN A 248 -17.70 12.42 -0.78
CA GLN A 248 -19.02 12.40 -1.39
C GLN A 248 -19.76 11.09 -1.14
N ARG A 249 -19.04 9.96 -1.17
CA ARG A 249 -19.61 8.65 -0.87
C ARG A 249 -20.07 8.52 0.59
N LEU A 250 -19.40 9.22 1.49
CA LEU A 250 -19.78 9.36 2.90
C LEU A 250 -20.76 10.52 3.16
N HIS A 251 -21.29 11.15 2.10
CA HIS A 251 -22.22 12.28 2.17
C HIS A 251 -21.69 13.53 2.91
N MET A 252 -20.36 13.70 2.94
CA MET A 252 -19.68 14.84 3.56
C MET A 252 -19.42 15.94 2.51
N TYR A 253 -20.49 16.52 1.97
CA TYR A 253 -20.43 17.38 0.79
C TYR A 253 -19.76 18.74 1.04
N GLU A 254 -19.87 19.31 2.23
CA GLU A 254 -19.19 20.56 2.59
C GLU A 254 -17.67 20.39 2.59
N GLU A 255 -17.18 19.26 3.10
CA GLU A 255 -15.76 18.91 3.05
C GLU A 255 -15.32 18.65 1.61
N ALA A 256 -16.11 17.92 0.83
CA ALA A 256 -15.81 17.65 -0.57
C ALA A 256 -15.69 18.95 -1.40
N VAL A 257 -16.55 19.94 -1.16
CA VAL A 257 -16.46 21.27 -1.79
C VAL A 257 -15.16 21.98 -1.42
N ARG A 258 -14.79 22.02 -0.13
CA ARG A 258 -13.52 22.64 0.30
C ARG A 258 -12.29 21.99 -0.35
N GLU A 259 -12.29 20.66 -0.48
CA GLU A 259 -11.20 19.97 -1.18
C GLU A 259 -11.18 20.29 -2.68
N LEU A 260 -12.34 20.37 -3.34
CA LEU A 260 -12.46 20.74 -4.74
C LEU A 260 -11.98 22.17 -5.00
N GLU A 261 -12.35 23.13 -4.15
CA GLU A 261 -11.88 24.52 -4.22
C GLU A 261 -10.35 24.59 -4.07
N SER A 262 -9.80 23.84 -3.11
CA SER A 262 -8.35 23.71 -2.93
C SER A 262 -7.65 23.14 -4.17
N LEU A 263 -8.19 22.06 -4.77
CA LEU A 263 -7.68 21.46 -6.02
C LEU A 263 -7.74 22.43 -7.19
N LEU A 264 -8.81 23.23 -7.30
CA LEU A 264 -9.04 24.18 -8.39
C LEU A 264 -8.22 25.47 -8.25
N SER A 265 -7.85 25.86 -7.03
CA SER A 265 -7.05 27.06 -6.74
C SER A 265 -5.63 27.00 -7.32
N GLN A 266 -5.04 25.79 -7.38
CA GLN A 266 -3.72 25.56 -7.96
C GLN A 266 -3.81 25.22 -9.46
N ARG A 267 -2.74 25.44 -10.22
CA ARG A 267 -2.66 25.12 -11.67
C ARG A 267 -1.46 24.25 -12.05
N ILE A 268 -0.72 23.76 -11.07
CA ILE A 268 0.54 23.04 -11.25
C ILE A 268 0.30 21.59 -11.64
N TYR A 269 -0.58 20.91 -10.91
CA TYR A 269 -0.78 19.47 -10.96
C TYR A 269 -2.19 19.13 -11.50
N CYS A 270 -2.24 18.05 -12.29
CA CYS A 270 -3.45 17.47 -12.90
C CYS A 270 -4.38 18.50 -13.61
N PRO A 271 -3.87 19.35 -14.52
CA PRO A 271 -4.70 20.31 -15.26
C PRO A 271 -5.79 19.64 -16.10
N ASP A 272 -5.55 18.41 -16.57
CA ASP A 272 -6.49 17.53 -17.27
C ASP A 272 -7.73 17.17 -16.45
N SER A 273 -7.60 17.11 -15.12
CA SER A 273 -8.70 16.75 -14.21
C SER A 273 -9.62 17.94 -13.85
N ARG A 274 -9.25 19.17 -14.24
CA ARG A 274 -9.97 20.38 -13.84
C ARG A 274 -11.41 20.43 -14.34
N GLY A 275 -11.67 19.92 -15.54
CA GLY A 275 -13.04 19.83 -16.07
C GLY A 275 -13.94 18.99 -15.16
N ARG A 276 -13.44 17.82 -14.75
CA ARG A 276 -14.12 16.94 -13.80
C ARG A 276 -14.31 17.60 -12.43
N TRP A 277 -13.30 18.31 -11.92
CA TRP A 277 -13.40 18.99 -10.64
C TRP A 277 -14.44 20.12 -10.65
N TRP A 278 -14.49 20.95 -11.69
CA TRP A 278 -15.50 22.00 -11.84
C TRP A 278 -16.92 21.43 -11.93
N ASP A 279 -17.11 20.40 -12.75
CA ASP A 279 -18.40 19.72 -12.87
C ASP A 279 -18.85 19.16 -11.51
N ARG A 280 -17.93 18.51 -10.79
CA ARG A 280 -18.22 17.94 -9.47
C ARG A 280 -18.50 19.00 -8.40
N LEU A 281 -17.80 20.14 -8.45
CA LEU A 281 -18.04 21.28 -7.56
C LEU A 281 -19.43 21.87 -7.80
N ALA A 282 -19.78 22.13 -9.05
CA ALA A 282 -21.09 22.63 -9.44
C ALA A 282 -22.21 21.68 -8.99
N LEU A 283 -22.03 20.37 -9.21
CA LEU A 283 -22.99 19.35 -8.77
C LEU A 283 -23.16 19.35 -7.25
N ASN A 284 -22.08 19.41 -6.48
CA ASN A 284 -22.16 19.42 -5.01
C ASN A 284 -22.89 20.65 -4.47
N LEU A 285 -22.51 21.84 -4.95
CA LEU A 285 -23.13 23.10 -4.53
C LEU A 285 -24.62 23.13 -4.87
N HIS A 286 -24.98 22.72 -6.09
CA HIS A 286 -26.36 22.76 -6.57
C HIS A 286 -27.23 21.66 -5.95
N GLN A 287 -26.85 20.38 -6.11
CA GLN A 287 -27.72 19.25 -5.78
C GLN A 287 -27.71 18.87 -4.29
N HIS A 288 -26.54 18.97 -3.63
CA HIS A 288 -26.38 18.49 -2.26
C HIS A 288 -26.47 19.62 -1.23
N LEU A 289 -25.81 20.76 -1.49
CA LEU A 289 -25.80 21.90 -0.57
C LEU A 289 -26.89 22.94 -0.84
N LYS A 290 -27.59 22.85 -1.98
CA LYS A 290 -28.66 23.77 -2.40
C LYS A 290 -28.24 25.25 -2.39
N ARG A 291 -26.98 25.52 -2.73
CA ARG A 291 -26.43 26.87 -2.87
C ARG A 291 -26.45 27.27 -4.34
N LEU A 292 -27.40 28.12 -4.71
CA LEU A 292 -27.58 28.61 -6.08
C LEU A 292 -26.59 29.73 -6.44
N GLU A 293 -26.05 30.41 -5.43
CA GLU A 293 -24.96 31.38 -5.55
C GLU A 293 -23.81 30.96 -4.62
N PRO A 294 -22.53 31.03 -5.04
CA PRO A 294 -21.39 30.92 -4.14
C PRO A 294 -21.47 32.05 -3.11
N GLU A 295 -21.17 31.78 -1.83
CA GLU A 295 -21.08 32.87 -0.84
C GLU A 295 -20.05 33.89 -1.34
N PRO A 296 -20.35 35.20 -1.32
CA PRO A 296 -19.40 36.22 -1.75
C PRO A 296 -18.17 36.16 -0.84
N ASP A 297 -16.98 36.08 -1.44
CA ASP A 297 -15.70 36.08 -0.74
C ASP A 297 -15.65 37.26 0.27
N VAL A 298 -15.54 36.94 1.56
CA VAL A 298 -15.30 37.91 2.66
C VAL A 298 -13.82 37.96 2.98
#